data_AF-A8UGE7-F1
#
_entry.id   AF-A8UGE7-F1
#
_cell.length_a   1.000
_cell.length_b   1.000
_cell.length_c   1.000
_cell.angle_alpha   90.00
_cell.angle_beta   90.00
_cell.angle_gamma   90.00
#
_symmetry.space_group_name_H-M   'P 1'
#
loop_
_entity.id
_entity.type
_entity.pdbx_description
1 polymer ?
#
loop_
_entity_poly.entity_id
_entity_poly.type
_entity_poly.pdbx_seq_one_letter_code
_entity_poly.pdbx_strand_id
1 'polypeptide(L)' 'MNLFAVKKKSYSGDIEKLDVKQIYINIKHLDKGYYKLKIVHKNKIIKSTHFVKK' A
#
# COMPACT_ATOMS: atom_id res chain seq x y z
N MET A 1 -44.59 20.90 -29.23
CA MET A 1 -43.79 20.70 -28.00
C MET A 1 -42.50 19.98 -28.39
N ASN A 2 -41.36 20.68 -28.37
CA ASN A 2 -40.06 20.06 -28.66
C ASN A 2 -39.49 19.45 -27.37
N LEU A 3 -39.32 18.13 -27.33
CA LEU A 3 -38.56 17.43 -26.29
C LEU A 3 -37.07 17.49 -26.65
N PHE A 4 -36.34 18.45 -26.09
CA PHE A 4 -34.87 18.41 -26.11
C PHE A 4 -34.40 17.49 -24.97
N ALA A 5 -34.14 16.22 -25.30
CA ALA A 5 -33.49 15.31 -24.37
C ALA A 5 -32.01 15.72 -24.18
N VAL A 6 -31.70 16.32 -23.03
CA VAL A 6 -30.33 16.67 -22.66
C VAL A 6 -29.55 15.38 -22.41
N LYS A 7 -28.65 15.03 -23.32
CA LYS A 7 -27.78 13.85 -23.19
C LYS A 7 -26.77 14.12 -22.06
N LYS A 8 -27.02 13.58 -20.86
CA LYS A 8 -26.08 13.66 -19.73
C LYS A 8 -24.76 13.01 -20.12
N LYS A 9 -23.65 13.76 -20.08
CA LYS A 9 -22.31 13.18 -20.20
C LYS A 9 -22.00 12.37 -18.95
N SER A 10 -21.81 11.06 -19.09
CA SER A 10 -21.29 10.20 -18.03
C SER A 10 -19.81 9.95 -18.27
N TYR A 11 -19.00 10.15 -17.23
CA TYR A 11 -17.61 9.74 -17.23
C TYR A 11 -17.48 8.50 -16.36
N SER A 12 -16.85 7.47 -16.91
CA SER A 12 -16.49 6.26 -16.19
C SER A 12 -14.99 6.03 -16.36
N GLY A 13 -14.36 5.52 -15.32
CA GLY A 13 -12.97 5.10 -15.35
C GLY A 13 -12.78 3.94 -14.37
N ASP A 14 -12.05 2.93 -14.80
CA ASP A 14 -11.67 1.83 -13.94
C ASP A 14 -10.41 2.20 -13.17
N ILE A 15 -10.40 1.93 -11.86
CA ILE A 15 -9.19 1.98 -11.06
C ILE A 15 -8.65 0.56 -11.04
N GLU A 16 -7.44 0.36 -11.56
CA GLU A 16 -6.74 -0.91 -11.41
C GLU A 16 -6.72 -1.30 -9.94
N LYS A 17 -7.25 -2.50 -9.62
CA LYS A 17 -7.09 -3.08 -8.30
C LYS A 17 -5.59 -3.26 -8.07
N LEU A 18 -5.02 -2.36 -7.29
CA LEU A 18 -3.68 -2.53 -6.73
C LEU A 18 -3.73 -3.78 -5.86
N ASP A 19 -3.21 -4.89 -6.38
CA ASP A 19 -3.07 -6.15 -5.68
C ASP A 19 -1.89 -6.05 -4.69
N VAL A 20 -2.00 -5.11 -3.75
CA VAL A 20 -0.95 -4.80 -2.78
C VAL A 20 -0.93 -5.86 -1.70
N LYS A 21 0.02 -6.79 -1.83
CA LYS A 21 0.41 -7.69 -0.74
C LYS A 21 1.06 -6.85 0.36
N GLN A 22 0.43 -6.79 1.53
CA GLN A 22 0.90 -6.03 2.69
C GLN A 22 1.43 -6.97 3.77
N ILE A 23 2.48 -6.54 4.48
CA ILE A 23 3.05 -7.24 5.63
C ILE A 23 3.03 -6.28 6.81
N TYR A 24 2.39 -6.69 7.91
CA TYR A 24 2.36 -5.97 9.17
C TYR A 24 3.26 -6.65 10.19
N ILE A 25 4.06 -5.86 10.92
CA ILE A 25 4.91 -6.34 12.01
C ILE A 25 4.52 -5.56 13.27
N ASN A 26 4.02 -6.27 14.28
CA ASN A 26 3.73 -5.68 15.57
C ASN A 26 5.03 -5.56 16.38
N ILE A 27 5.47 -4.33 16.63
CA ILE A 27 6.70 -4.03 17.36
C ILE A 27 6.47 -3.69 18.84
N LYS A 28 5.27 -3.91 19.39
CA LYS A 28 4.87 -3.47 20.74
C LYS A 28 5.86 -3.90 21.83
N HIS A 29 6.37 -5.14 21.74
CA HIS A 29 7.23 -5.75 22.74
C HIS A 29 8.73 -5.61 22.46
N LEU A 30 9.11 -4.90 21.40
CA LEU A 30 10.51 -4.56 21.19
C LEU A 30 10.94 -3.48 22.18
N ASP A 31 12.19 -3.52 22.63
CA ASP A 31 12.76 -2.44 23.42
C ASP A 31 12.84 -1.14 22.61
N LYS A 32 13.03 -0.02 23.31
CA LYS A 32 13.30 1.26 22.64
C LYS A 32 14.66 1.18 21.96
N GLY A 33 14.75 1.60 20.71
CA GLY A 33 16.02 1.51 20.00
C GLY A 33 15.92 1.70 18.49
N TYR A 34 17.10 1.69 17.87
CA TYR A 34 17.26 1.73 16.42
C TYR A 34 17.31 0.30 15.86
N TYR A 35 16.46 0.02 14.89
CA TYR A 35 16.32 -1.31 14.29
C TYR A 35 16.63 -1.27 12.80
N LYS A 36 17.23 -2.37 12.33
CA LYS A 36 17.38 -2.68 10.91
C LYS A 36 16.47 -3.85 10.55
N LEU A 37 15.41 -3.57 9.80
CA LEU A 37 14.53 -4.59 9.24
C LEU A 37 15.11 -5.09 7.91
N LYS A 38 15.29 -6.41 7.77
CA LYS A 38 15.72 -7.06 6.53
C LYS A 38 14.66 -8.05 6.07
N ILE A 39 14.21 -7.94 4.83
CA ILE A 39 13.34 -8.93 4.19
C ILE A 39 14.22 -9.93 3.45
N VAL A 40 14.10 -11.21 3.80
CA VAL A 40 14.94 -12.30 3.26
C VAL A 40 14.07 -13.26 2.44
N HIS A 41 14.52 -13.63 1.25
CA HIS A 41 13.90 -14.63 0.39
C HIS A 41 14.98 -15.48 -0.26
N LYS A 42 14.84 -16.82 -0.20
CA LYS A 42 15.85 -17.78 -0.70
C LYS A 42 17.27 -17.45 -0.22
N ASN A 43 17.40 -17.21 1.09
CA ASN A 43 18.65 -16.84 1.78
C ASN A 43 19.33 -15.56 1.29
N LYS A 44 18.64 -14.73 0.50
CA LYS A 44 19.12 -13.42 0.03
C LYS A 44 18.28 -12.30 0.63
N ILE A 45 18.93 -11.21 1.02
CA ILE A 45 18.24 -9.98 1.45
C ILE A 45 17.70 -9.29 0.20
N ILE A 46 16.38 -9.14 0.11
CA ILE A 46 15.72 -8.47 -1.03
C ILE A 46 15.39 -7.01 -0.74
N LYS A 47 15.20 -6.66 0.54
CA LYS A 47 15.08 -5.29 1.03
C LYS A 47 15.61 -5.12 2.44
N SER A 48 16.07 -3.90 2.73
CA SER A 48 16.48 -3.47 4.07
C SER A 48 15.95 -2.07 4.31
N THR A 49 15.45 -1.81 5.51
CA THR A 49 15.07 -0.47 5.97
C THR A 49 15.44 -0.31 7.45
N HIS A 50 15.46 0.92 7.92
CA HIS A 50 15.72 1.24 9.32
C HIS A 50 14.51 1.94 9.93
N PHE A 51 14.23 1.67 11.20
CA PHE A 51 13.20 2.35 11.96
C PHE A 51 13.64 2.53 13.42
N VAL A 52 13.09 3.56 14.06
CA VAL A 52 13.30 3.80 15.50
C VAL A 52 12.02 3.44 16.24
N LYS A 53 12.14 2.56 17.23
CA LYS A 53 11.08 2.39 18.22
C LYS A 53 11.32 3.34 19.38
N LYS A 54 10.38 4.28 19.56
CA LYS A 54 10.37 5.26 20.65
C LYS A 54 9.86 4.67 21.97
#